data_AF-A0A7V9G3N8-F1
#
_entry.id   AF-A0A7V9G3N8-F1
#
_cell.length_a   1.000
_cell.length_b   1.000
_cell.length_c   1.000
_cell.angle_alpha   90.00
_cell.angle_beta   90.00
_cell.angle_gamma   90.00
#
_symmetry.space_group_name_H-M   'P 1'
#
loop_
_entity.id
_entity.type
_entity.pdbx_description
1 polymer ?
#
loop_
_entity_poly.entity_id
_entity_poly.type
_entity_poly.pdbx_seq_one_letter_code
_entity_poly.pdbx_strand_id
1 'polypeptide(L)'
;MISWWRPILAVMLASALGAEDLAFEVAVAPAAQARLVVRSDLLAQASALKLSWSRDLPPGPRARADAYLDICLVTADERFFALAEPLPLDRATDAVRIPLDAAHWSGGDGSFGTDAVSALAHIRIRIHAPHERGSVRGTLAVEESSGRGGLSVALAAAGLVDRGPWRELRLRLVGSVDAERGNLDLVDGKRHWPLFLDQPATVDAGDWRAHGPARWTLRLRPDEQASGRLVWTYG
;
A
#
# COMPACT_ATOMS: atom_id res chain seq x y z
N MET A 1 19.09 39.83 3.68
CA MET A 1 18.15 39.47 4.77
C MET A 1 17.52 38.14 4.39
N ILE A 2 18.01 37.04 4.97
CA ILE A 2 17.53 35.68 4.70
C ILE A 2 16.36 35.44 5.66
N SER A 3 15.14 35.42 5.13
CA SER A 3 13.94 35.13 5.90
C SER A 3 13.83 33.61 6.09
N TRP A 4 13.88 33.18 7.34
CA TRP A 4 13.77 31.79 7.76
C TRP A 4 12.33 31.33 7.58
N TRP A 5 12.07 30.48 6.58
CA TRP A 5 10.82 29.76 6.48
C TRP A 5 10.77 28.73 7.61
N ARG A 6 10.06 29.04 8.68
CA ARG A 6 9.69 28.05 9.71
C ARG A 6 8.65 27.12 9.09
N PRO A 7 8.90 25.81 8.97
CA PRO A 7 7.83 24.87 8.65
C PRO A 7 6.83 24.88 9.83
N ILE A 8 5.58 25.24 9.56
CA ILE A 8 4.49 25.15 10.53
C ILE A 8 4.14 23.66 10.66
N LEU A 9 4.70 23.02 11.68
CA LEU A 9 4.34 21.66 12.07
C LEU A 9 3.01 21.73 12.85
N ALA A 10 1.89 21.55 12.16
CA ALA A 10 0.60 21.37 12.83
C ALA A 10 0.50 19.92 13.32
N VAL A 11 0.74 19.71 14.62
CA VAL A 11 0.51 18.42 15.29
C VAL A 11 -0.91 18.44 15.86
N MET A 12 -1.84 17.76 15.20
CA MET A 12 -3.17 17.48 15.75
C MET A 12 -3.16 16.05 16.30
N LEU A 13 -3.21 15.90 17.63
CA LEU A 13 -3.44 14.61 18.29
C LEU A 13 -4.95 14.38 18.38
N ALA A 14 -5.50 13.57 17.48
CA ALA A 14 -6.81 12.95 17.69
C ALA A 14 -6.59 11.64 18.45
N SER A 15 -7.11 11.56 19.68
CA SER A 15 -7.16 10.32 20.46
C SER A 15 -8.58 10.15 20.97
N ALA A 16 -9.27 9.13 20.47
CA ALA A 16 -10.44 8.59 21.14
C ALA A 16 -10.36 7.04 21.09
N LEU A 17 -11.32 6.36 21.72
CA LEU A 17 -11.30 4.92 22.00
C LEU A 17 -12.47 4.20 21.30
N GLY A 18 -12.15 3.43 20.25
CA GLY A 18 -12.96 2.31 19.72
C GLY A 18 -13.31 2.44 18.24
N ALA A 19 -13.09 1.39 17.43
CA ALA A 19 -13.36 1.28 15.98
C ALA A 19 -13.50 2.64 15.27
N GLU A 20 -12.43 3.42 15.31
CA GLU A 20 -12.58 4.86 15.29
C GLU A 20 -12.18 5.41 13.94
N ASP A 21 -13.13 6.08 13.31
CA ASP A 21 -12.87 6.94 12.16
C ASP A 21 -11.95 8.07 12.63
N LEU A 22 -10.68 7.98 12.28
CA LEU A 22 -9.67 8.97 12.59
C LEU A 22 -9.87 10.16 11.66
N ALA A 23 -10.41 11.25 12.21
CA ALA A 23 -10.56 12.49 11.49
C ALA A 23 -9.19 13.15 11.24
N PHE A 24 -9.04 13.77 10.07
CA PHE A 24 -7.87 14.58 9.74
C PHE A 24 -8.27 15.87 9.04
N GLU A 25 -7.41 16.88 9.17
CA GLU A 25 -7.42 18.08 8.36
C GLU A 25 -5.98 18.40 7.96
N VAL A 26 -5.76 18.64 6.68
CA VAL A 26 -4.45 19.01 6.13
C VAL A 26 -4.61 20.27 5.29
N ALA A 27 -3.83 21.30 5.61
CA ALA A 27 -3.77 22.50 4.79
C ALA A 27 -3.07 22.18 3.46
N VAL A 28 -3.53 22.80 2.37
CA VAL A 28 -2.83 22.76 1.10
C VAL A 28 -1.67 23.76 1.16
N ALA A 29 -0.55 23.30 1.69
CA ALA A 29 0.69 24.06 1.82
C ALA A 29 1.91 23.14 1.72
N PRO A 30 3.08 23.66 1.28
CA PRO A 30 4.31 22.88 1.26
C PRO A 30 4.61 22.27 2.64
N ALA A 31 4.93 20.98 2.66
CA ALA A 31 5.23 20.18 3.85
C ALA A 31 4.09 20.04 4.88
N ALA A 32 2.87 20.49 4.58
CA ALA A 32 1.72 20.23 5.43
C ALA A 32 1.36 18.74 5.40
N GLN A 33 1.18 18.16 6.59
CA GLN A 33 0.81 16.76 6.74
C GLN A 33 -0.04 16.56 8.00
N ALA A 34 -0.96 15.61 7.95
CA ALA A 34 -1.58 15.05 9.14
C ALA A 34 -0.81 13.79 9.57
N ARG A 35 -0.71 13.59 10.88
CA ARG A 35 -0.18 12.36 11.48
C ARG A 35 -1.29 11.73 12.30
N LEU A 36 -1.75 10.58 11.86
CA LEU A 36 -2.79 9.80 12.52
C LEU A 36 -2.14 8.65 13.27
N VAL A 37 -2.20 8.70 14.60
CA VAL A 37 -1.76 7.58 15.45
C VAL A 37 -2.88 6.55 15.43
N VAL A 38 -2.56 5.35 14.96
CA VAL A 38 -3.50 4.23 14.92
C VAL A 38 -3.00 3.20 15.93
N ARG A 39 -3.91 2.61 16.69
CA ARG A 39 -3.51 1.59 17.66
C ARG A 39 -2.95 0.37 16.94
N SER A 40 -1.83 -0.15 17.41
CA SER A 40 -1.13 -1.28 16.81
C SER A 40 -1.98 -2.56 16.78
N ASP A 41 -2.86 -2.76 17.77
CA ASP A 41 -3.75 -3.92 17.86
C ASP A 41 -4.88 -3.90 16.82
N LEU A 42 -5.36 -2.72 16.45
CA LEU A 42 -6.34 -2.50 15.39
C LEU A 42 -5.71 -2.76 14.01
N LEU A 43 -4.48 -2.27 13.80
CA LEU A 43 -3.74 -2.45 12.55
C LEU A 43 -3.28 -3.90 12.33
N ALA A 44 -2.90 -4.61 13.39
CA ALA A 44 -2.52 -6.02 13.31
C ALA A 44 -3.64 -6.91 12.74
N GLN A 45 -4.91 -6.46 12.83
CA GLN A 45 -6.08 -7.18 12.36
C GLN A 45 -6.69 -6.55 11.10
N ALA A 46 -6.08 -5.48 10.60
CA ALA A 46 -6.58 -4.72 9.48
C ALA A 46 -6.33 -5.42 8.15
N SER A 47 -7.36 -5.46 7.30
CA SER A 47 -7.24 -5.92 5.91
C SER A 47 -7.12 -4.76 4.93
N ALA A 48 -7.64 -3.58 5.31
CA ALA A 48 -7.64 -2.38 4.50
C ALA A 48 -7.79 -1.13 5.37
N LEU A 49 -7.47 0.02 4.77
CA LEU A 49 -7.87 1.34 5.23
C LEU A 49 -9.04 1.82 4.39
N LYS A 50 -10.01 2.47 5.01
CA LYS A 50 -11.11 3.15 4.32
C LYS A 50 -10.95 4.65 4.54
N LEU A 51 -10.67 5.39 3.47
CA LEU A 51 -10.42 6.82 3.52
C LEU A 51 -11.56 7.58 2.86
N SER A 52 -12.10 8.60 3.53
CA SER A 52 -13.00 9.58 2.93
C SER A 52 -12.38 10.96 3.03
N TRP A 53 -12.68 11.85 2.07
CA TRP A 53 -12.24 13.24 2.16
C TRP A 53 -13.14 14.20 1.39
N SER A 54 -13.12 15.44 1.83
CA SER A 54 -13.70 16.59 1.15
C SER A 54 -12.68 17.73 1.11
N ARG A 55 -12.76 18.54 0.06
CA ARG A 55 -11.92 19.72 -0.13
C ARG A 55 -12.70 20.96 0.25
N ASP A 56 -12.12 21.79 1.11
CA ASP A 56 -12.52 23.18 1.24
C ASP A 56 -11.60 24.01 0.32
N LEU A 57 -11.85 23.89 -0.98
CA LEU A 57 -11.08 24.58 -2.02
C LEU A 57 -12.02 25.41 -2.89
N PRO A 58 -11.74 26.71 -3.09
CA PRO A 58 -12.53 27.52 -4.02
C PRO A 58 -12.41 26.93 -5.43
N PRO A 59 -13.51 26.83 -6.20
CA PRO A 59 -13.50 26.19 -7.51
C PRO A 59 -12.61 26.97 -8.48
N GLY A 60 -11.37 26.52 -8.64
CA GLY A 60 -10.43 27.06 -9.61
C GLY A 60 -10.55 26.38 -10.98
N PRO A 61 -10.41 27.11 -12.10
CA PRO A 61 -10.59 26.56 -13.45
C PRO A 61 -9.53 25.51 -13.88
N ARG A 62 -8.51 25.26 -13.05
CA ARG A 62 -7.42 24.29 -13.30
C ARG A 62 -7.23 23.22 -12.21
N ALA A 63 -8.13 23.15 -11.23
CA ALA A 63 -7.94 22.39 -9.98
C ALA A 63 -8.06 20.85 -10.10
N ARG A 64 -7.82 20.25 -11.28
CA ARG A 64 -8.30 18.88 -11.59
C ARG A 64 -7.28 17.83 -12.00
N ALA A 65 -6.04 18.18 -12.36
CA ALA A 65 -5.13 17.16 -12.92
C ALA A 65 -3.92 16.82 -12.02
N ASP A 66 -3.46 17.75 -11.18
CA ASP A 66 -2.14 17.62 -10.53
C ASP A 66 -2.20 17.54 -9.01
N ALA A 67 -3.40 17.59 -8.42
CA ALA A 67 -3.60 17.52 -6.98
C ALA A 67 -3.87 16.09 -6.54
N TYR A 68 -3.11 15.59 -5.56
CA TYR A 68 -3.31 14.24 -5.00
C TYR A 68 -3.04 14.17 -3.50
N LEU A 69 -3.67 13.18 -2.86
CA LEU A 69 -3.32 12.70 -1.52
C LEU A 69 -2.22 11.66 -1.64
N ASP A 70 -1.21 11.84 -0.82
CA ASP A 70 -0.19 10.85 -0.58
C ASP A 70 -0.33 10.33 0.85
N ILE A 71 -0.41 9.01 0.97
CA ILE A 71 -0.62 8.31 2.22
C ILE A 71 0.61 7.47 2.48
N CYS A 72 1.15 7.57 3.68
CA CYS A 72 2.33 6.81 4.05
C CYS A 72 2.11 6.09 5.38
N LEU A 73 2.51 4.83 5.41
CA LEU A 73 2.60 4.02 6.61
C LEU A 73 4.01 4.16 7.19
N VAL A 74 4.09 4.42 8.50
CA VAL A 74 5.37 4.57 9.18
C VAL A 74 5.41 3.65 10.39
N THR A 75 6.35 2.74 10.39
CA THR A 75 6.53 1.76 11.46
C THR A 75 7.30 2.36 12.65
N ALA A 76 7.26 1.69 13.79
CA ALA A 76 7.93 2.08 15.03
C ALA A 76 9.46 2.02 14.91
N ASP A 77 9.97 1.15 14.03
CA ASP A 77 11.38 1.08 13.61
C ASP A 77 11.70 2.03 12.43
N GLU A 78 10.83 3.02 12.18
CA GLU A 78 10.99 4.12 11.22
C GLU A 78 10.98 3.75 9.73
N ARG A 79 10.67 2.49 9.38
CA ARG A 79 10.45 2.11 7.99
C ARG A 79 9.26 2.85 7.40
N PHE A 80 9.39 3.21 6.13
CA PHE A 80 8.45 4.08 5.44
C PHE A 80 7.89 3.40 4.19
N PHE A 81 6.56 3.34 4.10
CA PHE A 81 5.86 2.80 2.94
C PHE A 81 4.84 3.82 2.42
N ALA A 82 5.02 4.32 1.21
CA ALA A 82 4.06 5.18 0.52
C ALA A 82 3.05 4.35 -0.28
N LEU A 83 1.85 4.89 -0.44
CA LEU A 83 0.85 4.33 -1.35
C LEU A 83 1.40 4.34 -2.78
N ALA A 84 1.37 3.18 -3.44
CA ALA A 84 1.98 2.99 -4.76
C ALA A 84 1.28 3.81 -5.86
N GLU A 85 -0.02 4.05 -5.69
CA GLU A 85 -0.82 4.89 -6.59
C GLU A 85 -1.41 6.07 -5.79
N PRO A 86 -0.99 7.32 -6.05
CA PRO A 86 -1.50 8.48 -5.34
C PRO A 86 -2.99 8.68 -5.62
N LEU A 87 -3.75 9.11 -4.61
CA LEU A 87 -5.20 9.29 -4.77
C LEU A 87 -5.50 10.68 -5.33
N PRO A 88 -6.16 10.81 -6.50
CA PRO A 88 -6.48 12.11 -7.06
C PRO A 88 -7.40 12.90 -6.13
N LEU A 89 -7.16 14.20 -5.99
CA LEU A 89 -7.97 15.13 -5.21
C LEU A 89 -9.09 15.77 -6.07
N ASP A 90 -9.56 15.09 -7.11
CA ASP A 90 -10.39 15.69 -8.15
C ASP A 90 -11.80 16.08 -7.68
N ARG A 91 -12.42 15.34 -6.75
CA ARG A 91 -13.64 15.69 -5.96
C ARG A 91 -13.71 14.97 -4.61
N ALA A 92 -14.63 15.42 -3.75
CA ALA A 92 -14.98 14.71 -2.52
C ALA A 92 -15.35 13.25 -2.86
N THR A 93 -14.76 12.32 -2.13
CA THR A 93 -14.97 10.89 -2.34
C THR A 93 -15.65 10.30 -1.11
N ASP A 94 -16.75 9.58 -1.34
CA ASP A 94 -17.56 8.98 -0.27
C ASP A 94 -16.73 8.00 0.56
N ALA A 95 -15.91 7.17 -0.09
CA ALA A 95 -14.79 6.45 0.51
C ALA A 95 -13.96 5.70 -0.55
N VAL A 96 -12.64 5.64 -0.37
CA VAL A 96 -11.73 4.72 -1.06
C VAL A 96 -11.29 3.65 -0.09
N ARG A 97 -11.34 2.39 -0.53
CA ARG A 97 -10.79 1.25 0.20
C ARG A 97 -9.38 0.94 -0.32
N ILE A 98 -8.41 0.94 0.57
CA ILE A 98 -6.99 0.74 0.29
C ILE A 98 -6.53 -0.54 1.00
N PRO A 99 -6.31 -1.64 0.28
CA PRO A 99 -5.81 -2.87 0.88
C PRO A 99 -4.46 -2.64 1.57
N LEU A 100 -4.24 -3.31 2.71
CA LEU A 100 -2.97 -3.26 3.44
C LEU A 100 -1.99 -4.34 2.98
N ASP A 101 -1.80 -4.53 1.68
CA ASP A 101 -0.90 -5.56 1.13
C ASP A 101 0.29 -4.95 0.36
N ALA A 102 1.35 -5.72 0.11
CA ALA A 102 2.52 -5.21 -0.61
C ALA A 102 2.25 -4.73 -2.04
N ALA A 103 1.04 -4.90 -2.59
CA ALA A 103 0.68 -4.34 -3.89
C ALA A 103 0.33 -2.87 -3.87
N HIS A 104 -0.17 -2.40 -2.75
CA HIS A 104 -0.62 -1.03 -2.61
C HIS A 104 0.43 -0.17 -1.90
N TRP A 105 1.46 -0.76 -1.30
CA TRP A 105 2.44 -0.04 -0.50
C TRP A 105 3.87 -0.30 -0.97
N SER A 106 4.64 0.76 -1.17
CA SER A 106 6.05 0.71 -1.60
C SER A 106 6.92 1.51 -0.63
N GLY A 107 8.03 0.91 -0.18
CA GLY A 107 9.01 1.56 0.67
C GLY A 107 10.43 1.33 0.19
N GLY A 108 11.34 2.24 0.52
CA GLY A 108 12.78 2.05 0.31
C GLY A 108 13.38 0.98 1.24
N ASP A 109 12.68 0.68 2.33
CA ASP A 109 13.12 -0.22 3.40
C ASP A 109 12.71 -1.69 3.19
N GLY A 110 12.14 -2.02 2.03
CA GLY A 110 11.74 -3.39 1.66
C GLY A 110 10.26 -3.55 1.31
N SER A 111 9.79 -4.80 1.34
CA SER A 111 8.39 -5.16 1.07
C SER A 111 7.49 -4.86 2.27
N PHE A 112 6.27 -4.39 2.02
CA PHE A 112 5.28 -4.14 3.06
C PHE A 112 4.61 -5.45 3.51
N GLY A 113 5.30 -6.17 4.40
CA GLY A 113 4.85 -7.45 4.95
C GLY A 113 4.15 -7.36 6.30
N THR A 114 3.73 -8.51 6.82
CA THR A 114 3.01 -8.59 8.11
C THR A 114 3.82 -8.03 9.29
N ASP A 115 5.16 -8.12 9.25
CA ASP A 115 6.03 -7.52 10.27
C ASP A 115 5.95 -5.98 10.22
N ALA A 116 5.90 -5.39 9.02
CA ALA A 116 5.70 -3.95 8.84
C ALA A 116 4.31 -3.53 9.32
N VAL A 117 3.26 -4.30 9.00
CA VAL A 117 1.90 -4.09 9.53
C VAL A 117 1.89 -4.13 11.06
N SER A 118 2.54 -5.14 11.66
CA SER A 118 2.59 -5.31 13.12
C SER A 118 3.40 -4.20 13.81
N ALA A 119 4.38 -3.64 13.11
CA ALA A 119 5.22 -2.55 13.60
C ALA A 119 4.65 -1.16 13.28
N LEU A 120 3.51 -1.05 12.58
CA LEU A 120 2.97 0.23 12.15
C LEU A 120 2.63 1.14 13.35
N ALA A 121 3.18 2.35 13.37
CA ALA A 121 3.07 3.30 14.47
C ALA A 121 2.10 4.45 14.18
N HIS A 122 2.15 4.98 12.95
CA HIS A 122 1.24 6.04 12.52
C HIS A 122 1.11 6.08 11.00
N ILE A 123 0.03 6.70 10.55
CA ILE A 123 -0.22 7.00 9.14
C ILE A 123 0.05 8.50 8.93
N ARG A 124 0.74 8.84 7.85
CA ARG A 124 0.92 10.22 7.40
C ARG A 124 0.03 10.46 6.19
N ILE A 125 -0.67 11.59 6.19
CA ILE A 125 -1.45 12.05 5.04
C ILE A 125 -0.87 13.39 4.59
N ARG A 126 -0.47 13.47 3.33
CA ARG A 126 0.11 14.64 2.69
C ARG A 126 -0.75 15.06 1.51
N ILE A 127 -0.73 16.35 1.21
CA ILE A 127 -1.35 16.89 0.00
C ILE A 127 -0.26 17.42 -0.92
N HIS A 128 -0.28 16.96 -2.17
CA HIS A 128 0.52 17.51 -3.23
C HIS A 128 -0.41 18.28 -4.17
N ALA A 129 -0.43 19.60 -4.05
CA ALA A 129 -1.22 20.46 -4.93
C ALA A 129 -0.51 21.81 -5.11
N PRO A 130 0.49 21.91 -6.01
CA PRO A 130 1.44 23.03 -6.08
C PRO A 130 0.81 24.38 -6.45
N HIS A 131 -0.42 24.37 -6.97
CA HIS A 131 -1.13 25.56 -7.45
C HIS A 131 -2.43 25.83 -6.70
N GLU A 132 -2.68 25.13 -5.60
CA GLU A 132 -3.95 25.21 -4.87
C GLU A 132 -3.75 25.77 -3.45
N ARG A 133 -4.83 26.25 -2.84
CA ARG A 133 -4.86 26.82 -1.48
C ARG A 133 -6.17 26.51 -0.79
N GLY A 134 -6.11 26.04 0.45
CA GLY A 134 -7.27 25.75 1.31
C GLY A 134 -6.94 24.57 2.22
N SER A 135 -7.92 23.71 2.52
CA SER A 135 -7.68 22.49 3.28
C SER A 135 -8.44 21.29 2.73
N VAL A 136 -7.94 20.09 3.05
CA VAL A 136 -8.65 18.82 2.88
C VAL A 136 -9.00 18.30 4.26
N ARG A 137 -10.24 17.88 4.44
CA ARG A 137 -10.73 17.24 5.66
C ARG A 137 -11.23 15.85 5.31
N GLY A 138 -11.04 14.89 6.20
CA GLY A 138 -11.47 13.53 5.93
C GLY A 138 -11.47 12.64 7.15
N THR A 139 -11.85 11.38 6.92
CA THR A 139 -11.78 10.33 7.92
C THR A 139 -10.99 9.15 7.39
N LEU A 140 -10.29 8.47 8.28
CA LEU A 140 -9.62 7.20 8.01
C LEU A 140 -10.17 6.17 9.00
N ALA A 141 -10.82 5.14 8.47
CA ALA A 141 -11.25 3.98 9.23
C ALA A 141 -10.33 2.80 8.91
N VAL A 142 -10.15 1.92 9.89
CA VAL A 142 -9.47 0.64 9.68
C VAL A 142 -10.53 -0.43 9.48
N GLU A 143 -10.43 -1.15 8.37
CA GLU A 143 -11.32 -2.26 8.06
C GLU A 143 -10.68 -3.57 8.54
N GLU A 144 -11.21 -4.10 9.65
CA GLU A 144 -10.82 -5.40 10.17
C GLU A 144 -11.09 -6.50 9.14
N SER A 145 -10.21 -7.50 9.09
CA SER A 145 -10.47 -8.71 8.33
C SER A 145 -11.68 -9.41 8.93
N SER A 146 -12.84 -9.39 8.26
CA SER A 146 -14.02 -10.14 8.67
C SER A 146 -13.78 -11.64 8.45
N GLY A 147 -13.08 -12.23 9.42
CA GLY A 147 -12.57 -13.60 9.37
C GLY A 147 -11.18 -13.68 8.75
N ARG A 148 -10.40 -14.67 9.19
CA ARG A 148 -9.27 -15.20 8.40
C ARG A 148 -9.85 -15.70 7.10
N GLY A 149 -9.97 -14.83 6.10
CA GLY A 149 -10.11 -15.25 4.72
C GLY A 149 -8.97 -16.21 4.46
N GLY A 150 -9.28 -17.46 4.10
CA GLY A 150 -8.25 -18.42 3.77
C GLY A 150 -7.31 -17.80 2.74
N LEU A 151 -6.01 -18.05 2.91
CA LEU A 151 -5.00 -17.69 1.92
C LEU A 151 -5.52 -18.03 0.52
N SER A 152 -5.70 -16.99 -0.30
CA SER A 152 -6.09 -17.15 -1.69
C SER A 152 -5.01 -16.61 -2.61
N VAL A 153 -4.82 -17.31 -3.72
CA VAL A 153 -3.81 -17.03 -4.74
C VAL A 153 -4.53 -16.95 -6.07
N ALA A 154 -4.29 -15.87 -6.80
CA ALA A 154 -4.89 -15.63 -8.10
C ALA A 154 -3.80 -15.44 -9.16
N LEU A 155 -4.13 -15.71 -10.42
CA LEU A 155 -3.25 -15.36 -11.53
C LEU A 155 -3.07 -13.83 -11.59
N ALA A 156 -1.81 -13.40 -11.68
CA ALA A 156 -1.45 -11.99 -11.86
C ALA A 156 -1.47 -11.59 -13.35
N ALA A 157 -1.51 -12.55 -14.27
CA ALA A 157 -1.62 -12.35 -15.72
C ALA A 157 -2.43 -13.48 -16.35
N ALA A 158 -2.98 -13.25 -17.54
CA ALA A 158 -3.66 -14.29 -18.30
C ALA A 158 -2.64 -15.34 -18.79
N GLY A 159 -2.48 -16.42 -18.02
CA GLY A 159 -1.58 -17.53 -18.35
C GLY A 159 -0.10 -17.21 -18.12
N LEU A 160 0.76 -17.83 -18.95
CA LEU A 160 2.21 -17.67 -18.89
C LEU A 160 2.65 -16.38 -19.59
N VAL A 161 3.65 -15.71 -19.03
CA VAL A 161 4.24 -14.49 -19.59
C VAL A 161 5.65 -14.78 -20.09
N ASP A 162 5.94 -14.50 -21.36
CA ASP A 162 7.29 -14.65 -21.91
C ASP A 162 8.23 -13.57 -21.34
N ARG A 163 9.42 -14.00 -20.88
CA ARG A 163 10.45 -13.11 -20.33
C ARG A 163 11.86 -13.61 -20.67
N GLY A 164 12.38 -13.15 -21.79
CA GLY A 164 13.70 -13.57 -22.28
C GLY A 164 13.71 -15.09 -22.55
N PRO A 165 14.63 -15.87 -21.95
CA PRO A 165 14.70 -17.31 -22.16
C PRO A 165 13.67 -18.12 -21.32
N TRP A 166 12.81 -17.45 -20.55
CA TRP A 166 11.88 -18.08 -19.62
C TRP A 166 10.42 -17.76 -19.94
N ARG A 167 9.53 -18.61 -19.46
CA ARG A 167 8.09 -18.33 -19.32
C ARG A 167 7.75 -18.26 -17.85
N GLU A 168 6.98 -17.26 -17.44
CA GLU A 168 6.66 -17.00 -16.05
C GLU A 168 5.17 -17.24 -15.78
N LEU A 169 4.84 -18.17 -14.89
CA LEU A 169 3.53 -18.20 -14.23
C LEU A 169 3.60 -17.26 -13.03
N ARG A 170 2.76 -16.22 -13.04
CA ARG A 170 2.77 -15.18 -12.01
C ARG A 170 1.50 -15.26 -11.18
N LEU A 171 1.65 -15.43 -9.88
CA LEU A 171 0.56 -15.51 -8.92
C LEU A 171 0.63 -14.32 -7.97
N ARG A 172 -0.52 -13.74 -7.62
CA ARG A 172 -0.63 -12.73 -6.57
C ARG A 172 -1.43 -13.28 -5.40
N LEU A 173 -1.11 -12.81 -4.21
CA LEU A 173 -1.91 -13.06 -3.02
C LEU A 173 -3.19 -12.22 -3.09
N VAL A 174 -4.27 -12.77 -2.54
CA VAL A 174 -5.57 -12.10 -2.44
C VAL A 174 -6.09 -12.26 -1.03
N GLY A 175 -6.31 -11.15 -0.34
CA GLY A 175 -7.18 -11.10 0.84
C GLY A 175 -6.54 -11.35 2.21
N SER A 176 -5.22 -11.50 2.34
CA SER A 176 -4.58 -11.53 3.68
C SER A 176 -3.12 -11.10 3.63
N VAL A 177 -2.70 -10.28 4.61
CA VAL A 177 -1.33 -9.84 4.85
C VAL A 177 -0.45 -10.90 5.50
N ASP A 178 -1.06 -11.88 6.19
CA ASP A 178 -0.36 -13.01 6.81
C ASP A 178 0.27 -13.95 5.77
N ALA A 179 -0.25 -13.85 4.54
CA ALA A 179 0.17 -14.59 3.38
C ALA A 179 1.57 -14.21 2.85
N GLU A 180 2.29 -13.28 3.47
CA GLU A 180 3.63 -12.89 2.99
C GLU A 180 4.76 -13.58 3.78
N ARG A 181 4.42 -14.39 4.80
CA ARG A 181 5.39 -15.09 5.68
C ARG A 181 5.67 -16.56 5.34
N GLY A 182 5.27 -17.03 4.16
CA GLY A 182 5.38 -18.43 3.79
C GLY A 182 6.06 -18.65 2.45
N ASN A 183 6.31 -19.92 2.14
CA ASN A 183 6.74 -20.33 0.81
C ASN A 183 5.55 -20.93 0.07
N LEU A 184 5.42 -20.55 -1.20
CA LEU A 184 4.46 -21.13 -2.11
C LEU A 184 5.16 -22.08 -3.06
N ASP A 185 4.71 -23.33 -3.07
CA ASP A 185 5.13 -24.33 -4.05
C ASP A 185 3.94 -24.72 -4.92
N LEU A 186 4.23 -25.04 -6.18
CA LEU A 186 3.33 -25.82 -7.01
C LEU A 186 3.77 -27.28 -6.95
N VAL A 187 2.88 -28.13 -6.45
CA VAL A 187 3.16 -29.55 -6.22
C VAL A 187 2.39 -30.41 -7.23
N ASP A 188 3.14 -31.20 -8.00
CA ASP A 188 2.65 -32.15 -8.99
C ASP A 188 3.13 -33.57 -8.66
N GLY A 189 2.32 -34.31 -7.89
CA GLY A 189 2.71 -35.62 -7.36
C GLY A 189 3.95 -35.51 -6.46
N LYS A 190 5.11 -35.99 -6.94
CA LYS A 190 6.41 -35.90 -6.24
C LYS A 190 7.26 -34.71 -6.68
N ARG A 191 6.85 -33.99 -7.72
CA ARG A 191 7.60 -32.84 -8.24
C ARG A 191 7.19 -31.59 -7.47
N HIS A 192 8.18 -30.89 -6.95
CA HIS A 192 8.01 -29.59 -6.32
C HIS A 192 8.57 -28.52 -7.26
N TRP A 193 7.72 -27.59 -7.64
CA TRP A 193 8.08 -26.43 -8.41
C TRP A 193 8.14 -25.25 -7.45
N PRO A 194 9.33 -24.77 -7.08
CA PRO A 194 9.45 -23.64 -6.17
C PRO A 194 8.95 -22.37 -6.87
N LEU A 195 8.08 -21.63 -6.21
CA LEU A 195 7.81 -20.25 -6.59
C LEU A 195 8.69 -19.36 -5.72
N PHE A 196 9.15 -18.24 -6.29
CA PHE A 196 9.88 -17.23 -5.53
C PHE A 196 9.06 -15.95 -5.45
N LEU A 197 9.16 -15.27 -4.31
CA LEU A 197 8.59 -13.96 -4.10
C LEU A 197 9.36 -12.94 -4.96
N ASP A 198 8.65 -12.26 -5.84
CA ASP A 198 9.13 -11.20 -6.73
C ASP A 198 8.31 -9.95 -6.44
N GLN A 199 8.97 -8.87 -6.05
CA GLN A 199 8.37 -7.54 -6.01
C GLN A 199 8.83 -6.82 -7.29
N PRO A 200 7.94 -6.61 -8.28
CA PRO A 200 8.34 -5.88 -9.47
C PRO A 200 8.75 -4.48 -9.05
N ALA A 201 9.90 -4.03 -9.56
CA ALA A 201 10.43 -2.70 -9.30
C ALA A 201 11.15 -2.18 -10.54
N THR A 202 11.20 -0.86 -10.68
CA THR A 202 12.06 -0.15 -11.61
C THR A 202 13.07 0.68 -10.83
N VAL A 203 14.16 1.05 -11.48
CA VAL A 203 15.07 2.07 -10.96
C VAL A 203 14.80 3.35 -11.75
N ASP A 204 14.27 4.36 -11.08
CA ASP A 204 13.98 5.68 -11.65
C ASP A 204 14.86 6.73 -10.96
N ALA A 205 15.66 7.46 -11.74
CA ALA A 205 16.64 8.44 -11.24
C ALA A 205 17.62 7.91 -10.15
N GLY A 206 17.89 6.60 -10.12
CA GLY A 206 18.76 5.96 -9.12
C GLY A 206 18.02 5.44 -7.89
N ASP A 207 16.71 5.71 -7.78
CA ASP A 207 15.87 5.22 -6.70
C ASP A 207 15.09 3.98 -7.13
N TRP A 208 15.05 2.97 -6.26
CA TRP A 208 14.18 1.81 -6.45
C TRP A 208 12.72 2.22 -6.24
N ARG A 209 11.89 1.94 -7.23
CA ARG A 209 10.44 2.14 -7.18
C ARG A 209 9.76 0.81 -7.42
N ALA A 210 9.09 0.27 -6.41
CA ALA A 210 8.23 -0.88 -6.64
C ALA A 210 7.08 -0.47 -7.59
N HIS A 211 6.71 -1.36 -8.51
CA HIS A 211 5.57 -1.18 -9.38
C HIS A 211 4.67 -2.42 -9.32
N GLY A 212 3.54 -2.28 -8.61
CA GLY A 212 2.52 -3.31 -8.51
C GLY A 212 2.73 -4.34 -7.39
N PRO A 213 1.91 -5.39 -7.34
CA PRO A 213 1.94 -6.44 -6.31
C PRO A 213 3.24 -7.20 -6.19
N ALA A 214 3.63 -7.50 -4.94
CA ALA A 214 4.40 -8.70 -4.64
C ALA A 214 3.68 -9.91 -5.27
N ARG A 215 4.46 -10.76 -5.93
CA ARG A 215 3.94 -11.91 -6.66
C ARG A 215 4.84 -13.12 -6.46
N TRP A 216 4.24 -14.29 -6.48
CA TRP A 216 4.95 -15.56 -6.55
C TRP A 216 5.14 -15.94 -8.01
N THR A 217 6.40 -16.11 -8.41
CA THR A 217 6.75 -16.41 -9.80
C THR A 217 7.32 -17.82 -9.90
N LEU A 218 6.72 -18.65 -10.76
CA LEU A 218 7.34 -19.87 -11.25
C LEU A 218 7.96 -19.59 -12.62
N ARG A 219 9.26 -19.86 -12.76
CA ARG A 219 9.96 -19.80 -14.05
C ARG A 219 10.01 -21.19 -14.68
N LEU A 220 9.59 -21.25 -15.93
CA LEU A 220 9.58 -22.45 -16.76
C LEU A 220 10.46 -22.22 -17.98
N ARG A 221 11.13 -23.27 -18.44
CA ARG A 221 11.74 -23.30 -19.77
C ARG A 221 10.65 -23.23 -20.86
N PRO A 222 11.01 -22.86 -22.11
CA PRO A 222 10.04 -22.73 -23.20
C PRO A 222 9.24 -24.00 -23.52
N ASP A 223 9.75 -25.18 -23.16
CA ASP A 223 9.13 -26.48 -23.35
C ASP A 223 8.47 -27.05 -22.08
N GLU A 224 8.74 -26.46 -20.90
CA GLU A 224 8.20 -26.94 -19.63
C GLU A 224 6.75 -26.51 -19.42
N GLN A 225 5.89 -27.47 -19.08
CA GLN A 225 4.54 -27.21 -18.61
C GLN A 225 4.44 -27.59 -17.13
N ALA A 226 3.71 -26.77 -16.38
CA ALA A 226 3.47 -27.00 -14.97
C ALA A 226 1.98 -27.18 -14.72
N SER A 227 1.66 -28.28 -14.05
CA SER A 227 0.36 -28.61 -13.49
C SER A 227 0.52 -28.90 -12.01
N GLY A 228 -0.56 -28.89 -11.24
CA GLY A 228 -0.53 -29.30 -9.84
C GLY A 228 -1.39 -28.44 -8.94
N ARG A 229 -1.22 -28.66 -7.63
CA ARG A 229 -1.88 -27.87 -6.60
C ARG A 229 -0.90 -26.91 -5.96
N LEU A 230 -1.39 -25.73 -5.60
CA LEU A 230 -0.63 -24.76 -4.84
C LEU A 230 -0.62 -25.19 -3.38
N VAL A 231 0.57 -25.24 -2.77
CA VAL A 231 0.78 -25.61 -1.37
C VAL A 231 1.51 -24.47 -0.69
N TRP A 232 0.90 -23.97 0.37
CA TRP A 232 1.49 -22.96 1.22
C TRP A 232 2.15 -23.61 2.44
N THR A 233 3.34 -23.14 2.78
CA THR A 233 4.06 -23.56 3.99
C THR A 233 4.49 -22.32 4.77
N TYR A 234 4.22 -22.32 6.08
CA TYR A 234 4.73 -21.28 6.98
C TYR A 234 6.15 -21.68 7.44
N GLY A 235 7.07 -20.71 7.44
CA GLY A 235 8.42 -20.86 7.98
C GLY A 235 8.47 -20.74 9.49
#